data_AF-A0A518AKZ5-F1
#
_entry.id   AF-A0A518AKZ5-F1
#
_cell.length_a   1.000
_cell.length_b   1.000
_cell.length_c   1.000
_cell.angle_alpha   90.00
_cell.angle_beta   90.00
_cell.angle_gamma   90.00
#
_symmetry.space_group_name_H-M   'P 1'
#
loop_
_entity.id
_entity.type
_entity.pdbx_description
1 polymer ?
#
loop_
_entity_poly.entity_id
_entity_poly.type
_entity_poly.pdbx_seq_one_letter_code
_entity_poly.pdbx_strand_id
1 'polypeptide(L)'
;MSDPAPQRIRVTCPHCGAKAKAPLEYAGRKVKCASKECGQSFQIPAAEAASPDKQPTPAAAKPTPKPKAAKPAPPKPAAKPAPPKPKATPPEDEGPLFDNDFLSELEREAPRPSTGVFQETVASNPGLIRFNPLQWWKYQPLGLIAGVGSAALVLLIWLGLVLSGHSGTLATKDGGATPIWLFSPAILGTLAYFTWNKSHKFRRGDANPGIVVSLEPALIAVPTDLSQGVGEYLAVKILPIKLKSSCGKPLEIGSVVPTIAYYGAPHNKHAEHWSDFYPDPAEYATGDQATLERLAASFPEEQYAFLHEALQLIERPYAPGLYALWEAPGKAIGRKINNKNDY
;
A
#
# COMPACT_ATOMS: atom_id res chain seq x y z
N MET A 1 -14.59 9.55 28.46
CA MET A 1 -15.24 8.27 28.09
C MET A 1 -16.06 8.56 26.85
N SER A 2 -15.61 8.08 25.69
CA SER A 2 -16.31 8.28 24.42
C SER A 2 -17.35 7.19 24.28
N ASP A 3 -18.62 7.56 24.05
CA ASP A 3 -19.69 6.57 23.83
C ASP A 3 -19.37 5.72 22.58
N PRO A 4 -19.55 4.39 22.64
CA PRO A 4 -19.33 3.52 21.49
C PRO A 4 -20.25 3.92 20.33
N ALA A 5 -19.70 3.95 19.11
CA ALA A 5 -20.47 4.30 17.93
C ALA A 5 -21.69 3.35 17.77
N PRO A 6 -22.91 3.88 17.51
CA PRO A 6 -24.11 3.08 17.45
C PRO A 6 -24.05 2.10 16.27
N GLN A 7 -24.25 0.81 16.56
CA GLN A 7 -24.30 -0.25 15.54
C GLN A 7 -25.47 0.00 14.57
N ARG A 8 -25.23 -0.15 13.26
CA ARG A 8 -26.24 0.06 12.20
C ARG A 8 -26.42 -1.21 11.37
N ILE A 9 -27.66 -1.51 11.02
CA ILE A 9 -28.07 -2.62 10.14
C ILE A 9 -28.47 -2.09 8.75
N ARG A 10 -28.14 -2.84 7.70
CA ARG A 10 -28.61 -2.56 6.33
C ARG A 10 -30.00 -3.17 6.16
N VAL A 11 -30.96 -2.37 5.73
CA VAL A 11 -32.34 -2.79 5.49
C VAL A 11 -32.76 -2.44 4.06
N THR A 12 -33.55 -3.32 3.44
CA THR A 12 -34.09 -3.11 2.09
C THR A 12 -35.61 -3.00 2.20
N CYS A 13 -36.19 -1.93 1.67
CA CYS A 13 -37.64 -1.74 1.69
C CYS A 13 -38.33 -2.78 0.76
N PRO A 14 -39.31 -3.56 1.26
CA PRO A 14 -39.97 -4.59 0.46
C PRO A 14 -40.90 -4.03 -0.63
N HIS A 15 -41.23 -2.74 -0.57
CA HIS A 15 -42.16 -2.11 -1.52
C HIS A 15 -41.46 -1.47 -2.74
N CYS A 16 -40.27 -0.89 -2.55
CA CYS A 16 -39.57 -0.16 -3.60
C CYS A 16 -38.10 -0.58 -3.80
N GLY A 17 -37.58 -1.51 -2.99
CA GLY A 17 -36.19 -1.96 -3.08
C GLY A 17 -35.13 -0.98 -2.59
N ALA A 18 -35.52 0.21 -2.09
CA ALA A 18 -34.58 1.20 -1.55
C ALA A 18 -33.80 0.62 -0.35
N LYS A 19 -32.47 0.79 -0.38
CA LYS A 19 -31.55 0.36 0.69
C LYS A 19 -31.34 1.51 1.67
N ALA A 20 -31.44 1.24 2.98
CA ALA A 20 -31.19 2.21 4.05
C ALA A 20 -30.33 1.60 5.17
N LYS A 21 -29.68 2.46 5.96
CA LYS A 21 -28.98 2.07 7.20
C LYS A 21 -29.81 2.52 8.39
N ALA A 22 -30.26 1.60 9.24
CA ALA A 22 -31.01 1.89 10.46
C ALA A 22 -30.19 1.51 11.70
N PRO A 23 -30.30 2.22 12.83
CA PRO A 23 -29.71 1.77 14.09
C PRO A 23 -30.27 0.40 14.53
N LEU A 24 -29.44 -0.41 15.21
CA LEU A 24 -29.82 -1.77 15.61
C LEU A 24 -31.08 -1.80 16.50
N GLU A 25 -31.32 -0.76 17.29
CA GLU A 25 -32.53 -0.56 18.12
C GLU A 25 -33.85 -0.54 17.34
N TYR A 26 -33.81 -0.37 16.00
CA TYR A 26 -34.98 -0.43 15.14
C TYR A 26 -35.28 -1.85 14.64
N ALA A 27 -34.46 -2.86 14.95
CA ALA A 27 -34.76 -4.24 14.62
C ALA A 27 -36.08 -4.67 15.28
N GLY A 28 -36.98 -5.26 14.49
CA GLY A 28 -38.33 -5.64 14.94
C GLY A 28 -39.34 -4.48 14.98
N ARG A 29 -38.92 -3.22 14.80
CA ARG A 29 -39.81 -2.05 14.79
C ARG A 29 -40.33 -1.74 13.39
N LYS A 30 -41.51 -1.09 13.34
CA LYS A 30 -42.09 -0.57 12.10
C LYS A 30 -41.46 0.79 11.78
N VAL A 31 -40.86 0.90 10.59
CA VAL A 31 -40.20 2.11 10.11
C VAL A 31 -40.81 2.57 8.79
N LYS A 32 -40.72 3.87 8.51
CA LYS A 32 -41.19 4.45 7.25
C LYS A 32 -40.04 4.46 6.23
N CYS A 33 -40.31 4.06 4.99
CA CYS A 33 -39.29 4.10 3.94
C CYS A 33 -38.83 5.54 3.68
N ALA A 34 -37.51 5.76 3.66
CA ALA A 34 -36.89 7.07 3.43
C ALA A 34 -36.97 7.55 1.97
N SER A 35 -37.34 6.67 1.03
CA SER A 35 -37.60 7.07 -0.36
C SER A 35 -38.84 7.97 -0.42
N LYS A 36 -38.68 9.16 -1.00
CA LYS A 36 -39.75 10.17 -1.15
C LYS A 36 -40.95 9.63 -1.93
N GLU A 37 -40.72 8.72 -2.87
CA GLU A 37 -41.76 8.15 -3.72
C GLU A 37 -42.52 7.00 -3.05
N CYS A 38 -41.88 6.30 -2.11
CA CYS A 38 -42.47 5.12 -1.47
C CYS A 38 -43.31 5.50 -0.25
N GLY A 39 -42.69 6.11 0.77
CA GLY A 39 -43.36 6.49 2.02
C GLY A 39 -44.06 5.36 2.82
N GLN A 40 -44.09 4.12 2.32
CA GLN A 40 -44.71 2.98 2.98
C GLN A 40 -43.97 2.56 4.25
N SER A 41 -44.75 2.11 5.24
CA SER A 41 -44.22 1.62 6.51
C SER A 41 -44.06 0.11 6.49
N PHE A 42 -42.87 -0.39 6.79
CA PHE A 42 -42.56 -1.82 6.84
C PHE A 42 -41.87 -2.17 8.16
N GLN A 43 -41.95 -3.44 8.56
CA GLN A 43 -41.29 -3.92 9.77
C GLN A 43 -39.88 -4.39 9.43
N ILE A 44 -38.88 -3.88 10.15
CA ILE A 44 -37.51 -4.41 10.05
C ILE A 44 -37.54 -5.79 10.72
N PRO A 45 -37.03 -6.85 10.08
CA PRO A 45 -36.92 -8.17 10.71
C PRO A 45 -36.27 -8.01 12.09
N ALA A 46 -36.88 -8.57 13.13
CA ALA A 46 -36.21 -8.64 14.43
C ALA A 46 -34.86 -9.30 14.18
N ALA A 47 -33.79 -8.72 14.72
CA ALA A 47 -32.51 -9.39 14.77
C ALA A 47 -32.72 -10.57 15.70
N GLU A 48 -33.24 -11.65 15.15
CA GLU A 48 -33.30 -12.95 15.79
C GLU A 48 -31.88 -13.18 16.24
N ALA A 49 -31.67 -13.11 17.57
CA ALA A 49 -30.36 -13.12 18.18
C ALA A 49 -29.62 -14.29 17.56
N ALA A 50 -28.67 -13.99 16.67
CA ALA A 50 -27.90 -15.01 16.00
C ALA A 50 -27.18 -15.73 17.13
N SER A 51 -27.74 -16.86 17.57
CA SER A 51 -27.04 -17.81 18.40
C SER A 51 -25.69 -18.03 17.71
N PRO A 52 -24.57 -17.87 18.42
CA PRO A 52 -23.26 -18.08 17.86
C PRO A 52 -23.09 -19.59 17.68
N ASP A 53 -23.69 -20.16 16.64
CA ASP A 53 -23.47 -21.56 16.34
C ASP A 53 -23.61 -21.89 14.86
N LYS A 54 -22.64 -22.69 14.42
CA LYS A 54 -22.47 -23.35 13.11
C LYS A 54 -22.00 -22.46 11.95
N GLN A 55 -20.72 -22.14 12.04
CA GLN A 55 -19.82 -22.16 10.88
C GLN A 55 -20.15 -23.37 9.98
N PRO A 56 -20.36 -23.18 8.66
CA PRO A 56 -20.62 -24.28 7.75
C PRO A 56 -19.41 -25.22 7.75
N THR A 57 -19.67 -26.47 8.14
CA THR A 57 -18.68 -27.54 8.08
C THR A 57 -18.25 -27.71 6.61
N PRO A 58 -16.95 -27.68 6.29
CA PRO A 58 -16.48 -27.90 4.93
C PRO A 58 -16.98 -29.25 4.41
N ALA A 59 -17.64 -29.24 3.26
CA ALA A 59 -18.06 -30.45 2.58
C ALA A 59 -16.84 -31.35 2.36
N ALA A 60 -16.93 -32.59 2.86
CA ALA A 60 -15.89 -33.59 2.74
C ALA A 60 -15.48 -33.78 1.27
N ALA A 61 -14.23 -33.41 0.97
CA ALA A 61 -13.62 -33.63 -0.32
C ALA A 61 -13.56 -35.13 -0.65
N LYS A 62 -14.07 -35.49 -1.84
CA LYS A 62 -13.93 -36.85 -2.38
C LYS A 62 -12.45 -37.22 -2.53
N PRO A 63 -12.06 -38.47 -2.24
CA PRO A 63 -10.68 -38.92 -2.39
C PRO A 63 -10.27 -38.94 -3.86
N THR A 64 -9.25 -38.17 -4.20
CA THR A 64 -8.58 -38.20 -5.50
C THR A 64 -7.79 -39.51 -5.68
N PRO A 65 -7.79 -40.10 -6.90
CA PRO A 65 -7.10 -41.35 -7.19
C PRO A 65 -5.57 -41.21 -7.13
N LYS A 66 -4.96 -42.23 -6.51
CA LYS A 66 -3.53 -42.43 -6.26
C LYS A 66 -2.70 -42.38 -7.56
N PRO A 67 -1.68 -41.51 -7.67
CA PRO A 67 -0.76 -41.51 -8.81
C PRO A 67 0.06 -42.81 -8.85
N LYS A 68 0.09 -43.47 -10.01
CA LYS A 68 0.98 -44.62 -10.27
C LYS A 68 2.44 -44.16 -10.19
N ALA A 69 3.21 -44.82 -9.33
CA ALA A 69 4.63 -44.58 -9.13
C ALA A 69 5.43 -44.78 -10.42
N ALA A 70 6.15 -43.73 -10.83
CA ALA A 70 7.22 -43.84 -11.82
C ALA A 70 8.45 -44.53 -11.20
N LYS A 71 9.10 -45.38 -11.98
CA LYS A 71 10.32 -46.12 -11.60
C LYS A 71 11.44 -45.17 -11.14
N PRO A 72 12.19 -45.52 -10.07
CA PRO A 72 13.35 -44.74 -9.65
C PRO A 72 14.49 -44.83 -10.67
N ALA A 73 15.14 -43.70 -10.91
CA ALA A 73 16.41 -43.62 -11.63
C ALA A 73 17.56 -44.24 -10.79
N PRO A 74 18.59 -44.81 -11.44
CA PRO A 74 19.70 -45.46 -10.75
C PRO A 74 20.54 -44.47 -9.91
N PRO A 75 21.12 -44.94 -8.78
CA PRO A 75 21.83 -44.10 -7.84
C PRO A 75 23.17 -43.61 -8.39
N LYS A 76 23.43 -42.31 -8.20
CA LYS A 76 24.70 -41.65 -8.48
C LYS A 76 25.75 -42.07 -7.42
N PRO A 77 27.01 -42.34 -7.80
CA PRO A 77 28.04 -42.80 -6.87
C PRO A 77 28.31 -41.82 -5.72
N ALA A 78 28.36 -42.35 -4.50
CA ALA A 78 28.57 -41.60 -3.26
C ALA A 78 29.97 -40.97 -3.18
N ALA A 79 30.02 -39.67 -2.93
CA ALA A 79 31.24 -38.97 -2.52
C ALA A 79 31.58 -39.30 -1.06
N LYS A 80 32.88 -39.41 -0.78
CA LYS A 80 33.44 -39.72 0.55
C LYS A 80 32.95 -38.75 1.64
N PRO A 81 32.70 -39.22 2.88
CA PRO A 81 32.29 -38.35 3.98
C PRO A 81 33.42 -37.39 4.39
N ALA A 82 33.09 -36.11 4.52
CA ALA A 82 33.94 -35.12 5.18
C ALA A 82 33.98 -35.37 6.70
N PRO A 83 35.10 -35.05 7.39
CA PRO A 83 35.22 -35.20 8.83
C PRO A 83 34.21 -34.34 9.60
N PRO A 84 33.74 -34.79 10.77
CA PRO A 84 32.72 -34.10 11.56
C PRO A 84 33.24 -32.74 12.07
N LYS A 85 32.49 -31.69 11.76
CA LYS A 85 32.68 -30.36 12.37
C LYS A 85 32.41 -30.44 13.89
N PRO A 86 33.20 -29.74 14.72
CA PRO A 86 32.95 -29.63 16.15
C PRO A 86 31.58 -29.02 16.42
N LYS A 87 30.83 -29.62 17.36
CA LYS A 87 29.55 -29.10 17.89
C LYS A 87 29.79 -27.71 18.46
N ALA A 88 29.28 -26.69 17.78
CA ALA A 88 29.12 -25.36 18.35
C ALA A 88 28.03 -25.44 19.43
N THR A 89 28.37 -24.94 20.62
CA THR A 89 27.44 -24.66 21.71
C THR A 89 26.32 -23.75 21.21
N PRO A 90 25.05 -23.97 21.57
CA PRO A 90 23.97 -23.05 21.24
C PRO A 90 24.29 -21.68 21.85
N PRO A 91 24.25 -20.57 21.09
CA PRO A 91 24.24 -19.26 21.69
C PRO A 91 22.98 -19.15 22.55
N GLU A 92 23.17 -18.63 23.75
CA GLU A 92 22.08 -18.28 24.66
C GLU A 92 21.08 -17.40 23.92
N ASP A 93 19.80 -17.72 24.11
CA ASP A 93 18.63 -17.05 23.58
C ASP A 93 18.53 -15.64 24.18
N GLU A 94 19.37 -14.73 23.71
CA GLU A 94 19.09 -13.30 23.78
C GLU A 94 17.98 -13.02 22.78
N GLY A 95 16.75 -13.27 23.23
CA GLY A 95 15.55 -12.85 22.53
C GLY A 95 15.71 -11.40 22.09
N PRO A 96 15.28 -11.05 20.86
CA PRO A 96 15.56 -9.75 20.31
C PRO A 96 15.06 -8.68 21.27
N LEU A 97 16.00 -7.86 21.76
CA LEU A 97 15.75 -6.59 22.45
C LEU A 97 15.00 -5.67 21.48
N PHE A 98 13.72 -5.96 21.28
CA PHE A 98 12.78 -4.98 20.79
C PHE A 98 12.49 -4.09 21.99
N ASP A 99 13.07 -2.90 21.98
CA ASP A 99 12.71 -1.83 22.89
C ASP A 99 11.19 -1.63 22.81
N ASN A 100 10.48 -2.10 23.86
CA ASN A 100 9.06 -1.82 24.08
C ASN A 100 8.76 -0.31 24.12
N ASP A 101 9.81 0.53 24.14
CA ASP A 101 9.69 1.97 24.07
C ASP A 101 9.07 2.46 22.74
N PHE A 102 9.27 1.78 21.61
CA PHE A 102 8.76 2.26 20.31
C PHE A 102 7.22 2.23 20.21
N LEU A 103 6.57 1.19 20.72
CA LEU A 103 5.10 1.15 20.80
C LEU A 103 4.57 2.13 21.84
N SER A 104 5.30 2.33 22.94
CA SER A 104 4.93 3.30 23.98
C SER A 104 5.09 4.77 23.52
N GLU A 105 5.99 5.05 22.58
CA GLU A 105 6.15 6.37 21.97
C GLU A 105 5.02 6.66 20.97
N LEU A 106 4.54 5.63 20.25
CA LEU A 106 3.33 5.70 19.43
C LEU A 106 2.04 5.92 20.25
N GLU A 107 1.95 5.34 21.45
CA GLU A 107 0.81 5.54 22.36
C GLU A 107 0.88 6.85 23.14
N ARG A 108 2.07 7.41 23.40
CA ARG A 108 2.24 8.70 24.10
C ARG A 108 2.00 9.93 23.22
N GLU A 109 2.01 9.78 21.90
CA GLU A 109 1.52 10.82 20.98
C GLU A 109 -0.01 10.76 20.81
N ALA A 110 -0.74 10.87 21.93
CA ALA A 110 -2.18 11.17 21.84
C ALA A 110 -2.36 12.51 21.09
N PRO A 111 -3.26 12.58 20.10
CA PRO A 111 -3.35 13.72 19.20
C PRO A 111 -3.71 14.98 19.98
N ARG A 112 -2.78 15.94 20.02
CA ARG A 112 -3.11 17.31 20.42
C ARG A 112 -4.16 17.82 19.44
N PRO A 113 -5.25 18.45 19.89
CA PRO A 113 -6.23 19.03 18.98
C PRO A 113 -5.52 20.10 18.13
N SER A 114 -5.19 19.75 16.89
CA SER A 114 -4.54 20.66 15.96
C SER A 114 -5.59 21.66 15.48
N THR A 115 -5.37 22.93 15.76
CA THR A 115 -6.25 24.03 15.37
C THR A 115 -6.08 24.44 13.89
N GLY A 116 -5.63 23.53 13.02
CA GLY A 116 -5.32 23.85 11.62
C GLY A 116 -5.44 22.68 10.64
N VAL A 117 -6.63 22.53 10.03
CA VAL A 117 -6.98 22.14 8.64
C VAL A 117 -6.40 20.86 8.00
N PHE A 118 -5.38 20.19 8.55
CA PHE A 118 -4.96 18.86 8.11
C PHE A 118 -5.34 17.85 9.19
N GLN A 119 -6.52 17.24 9.05
CA GLN A 119 -6.81 16.02 9.79
C GLN A 119 -5.71 15.01 9.45
N GLU A 120 -4.93 14.61 10.44
CA GLU A 120 -3.92 13.56 10.29
C GLU A 120 -4.65 12.23 10.09
N THR A 121 -5.05 11.96 8.84
CA THR A 121 -5.61 10.67 8.47
C THR A 121 -4.49 9.64 8.50
N VAL A 122 -4.45 8.83 9.56
CA VAL A 122 -3.58 7.66 9.65
C VAL A 122 -4.26 6.50 8.92
N ALA A 123 -3.51 5.80 8.07
CA ALA A 123 -4.03 4.62 7.38
C ALA A 123 -4.43 3.52 8.37
N SER A 124 -5.37 2.66 7.99
CA SER A 124 -5.81 1.52 8.82
C SER A 124 -4.69 0.51 9.08
N ASN A 125 -3.75 0.37 8.14
CA ASN A 125 -2.56 -0.47 8.27
C ASN A 125 -1.32 0.37 7.92
N PRO A 126 -0.79 1.19 8.84
CA PRO A 126 0.35 2.05 8.52
C PRO A 126 1.61 1.21 8.28
N GLY A 127 2.45 1.62 7.33
CA GLY A 127 3.69 0.89 7.01
C GLY A 127 4.65 0.74 8.19
N LEU A 128 4.80 1.79 9.00
CA LEU A 128 5.73 1.85 10.15
C LEU A 128 7.16 1.44 9.77
N ILE A 129 7.58 1.73 8.53
CA ILE A 129 8.92 1.41 8.07
C ILE A 129 9.86 2.58 8.40
N ARG A 130 10.98 2.28 9.04
CA ARG A 130 12.09 3.23 9.17
C ARG A 130 12.75 3.42 7.81
N PHE A 131 12.60 4.59 7.23
CA PHE A 131 13.13 4.92 5.92
C PHE A 131 14.67 5.01 5.92
N ASN A 132 15.30 4.32 4.99
CA ASN A 132 16.73 4.36 4.69
C ASN A 132 16.95 5.04 3.32
N PRO A 133 17.45 6.30 3.29
CA PRO A 133 17.67 7.02 2.04
C PRO A 133 18.64 6.32 1.06
N LEU A 134 19.66 5.63 1.58
CA LEU A 134 20.63 4.91 0.74
C LEU A 134 19.96 3.73 0.02
N GLN A 135 19.08 3.01 0.73
CA GLN A 135 18.27 1.95 0.15
C GLN A 135 17.35 2.50 -0.95
N TRP A 136 16.72 3.65 -0.70
CA TRP A 136 15.86 4.31 -1.69
C TRP A 136 16.65 4.69 -2.96
N TRP A 137 17.82 5.31 -2.80
CA TRP A 137 18.65 5.72 -3.93
C TRP A 137 19.23 4.56 -4.72
N LYS A 138 19.39 3.36 -4.13
CA LYS A 138 19.74 2.14 -4.86
C LYS A 138 18.74 1.81 -5.98
N TYR A 139 17.44 2.03 -5.74
CA TYR A 139 16.39 1.74 -6.72
C TYR A 139 15.93 2.99 -7.50
N GLN A 140 16.06 4.18 -6.91
CA GLN A 140 15.66 5.45 -7.50
C GLN A 140 16.83 6.47 -7.49
N PRO A 141 17.94 6.19 -8.21
CA PRO A 141 19.13 7.03 -8.16
C PRO A 141 18.95 8.38 -8.87
N LEU A 142 17.98 8.49 -9.80
CA LEU A 142 17.84 9.65 -10.67
C LEU A 142 17.64 10.96 -9.88
N GLY A 143 16.87 10.92 -8.79
CA GLY A 143 16.66 12.11 -7.95
C GLY A 143 17.95 12.56 -7.24
N LEU A 144 18.74 11.62 -6.73
CA LEU A 144 20.04 11.90 -6.11
C LEU A 144 21.02 12.44 -7.15
N ILE A 145 21.15 11.77 -8.29
CA ILE A 145 22.06 12.17 -9.38
C ILE A 145 21.69 13.56 -9.89
N ALA A 146 20.41 13.81 -10.17
CA ALA A 146 19.94 15.11 -10.65
C ALA A 146 20.17 16.21 -9.60
N GLY A 147 19.81 15.97 -8.33
CA GLY A 147 19.98 16.94 -7.26
C GLY A 147 21.44 17.27 -6.96
N VAL A 148 22.24 16.26 -6.63
CA VAL A 148 23.66 16.44 -6.29
C VAL A 148 24.47 16.90 -7.50
N GLY A 149 24.23 16.31 -8.68
CA GLY A 149 24.89 16.70 -9.92
C GLY A 149 24.61 18.16 -10.30
N SER A 150 23.36 18.62 -10.16
CA SER A 150 23.01 20.03 -10.41
C SER A 150 23.65 20.96 -9.39
N ALA A 151 23.62 20.59 -8.10
CA ALA A 151 24.26 21.37 -7.04
C ALA A 151 25.77 21.51 -7.25
N ALA A 152 26.45 20.43 -7.66
CA ALA A 152 27.87 20.44 -8.01
C ALA A 152 28.15 21.30 -9.24
N LEU A 153 27.33 21.18 -10.30
CA LEU A 153 27.46 22.00 -11.51
C LEU A 153 27.33 23.49 -11.21
N VAL A 154 26.36 23.89 -10.38
CA VAL A 154 26.19 25.29 -9.93
C VAL A 154 27.44 25.81 -9.23
N LEU A 155 28.04 25.01 -8.35
CA LEU A 155 29.27 25.39 -7.64
C LEU A 155 30.47 25.51 -8.58
N LEU A 156 30.60 24.60 -9.54
CA LEU A 156 31.66 24.64 -10.56
C LEU A 156 31.54 25.87 -11.47
N ILE A 157 30.32 26.21 -11.89
CA ILE A 157 30.06 27.42 -12.69
C ILE A 157 30.42 28.67 -11.88
N TRP A 158 29.97 28.74 -10.62
CA TRP A 158 30.31 29.86 -9.74
C TRP A 158 31.83 30.00 -9.56
N LEU A 159 32.53 28.89 -9.28
CA LEU A 159 33.98 28.89 -9.09
C LEU A 159 34.71 29.33 -10.38
N GLY A 160 34.30 28.82 -11.53
CA GLY A 160 34.88 29.20 -12.82
C GLY A 160 34.72 30.69 -13.13
N LEU A 161 33.56 31.28 -12.82
CA LEU A 161 33.32 32.72 -12.96
C LEU A 161 34.23 33.54 -12.06
N VAL A 162 34.34 33.17 -10.78
CA VAL A 162 35.20 33.85 -9.81
C VAL A 162 36.67 33.79 -10.24
N LEU A 163 37.15 32.61 -10.67
CA LEU A 163 38.52 32.44 -11.16
C LEU A 163 38.79 33.22 -12.46
N SER A 164 37.75 33.49 -13.26
CA SER A 164 37.83 34.30 -14.47
C SER A 164 37.66 35.81 -14.21
N GLY A 165 37.70 36.26 -12.95
CA GLY A 165 37.57 37.68 -12.58
C GLY A 165 36.15 38.24 -12.67
N HIS A 166 35.14 37.40 -12.90
CA HIS A 166 33.74 37.82 -12.88
C HIS A 166 33.19 37.76 -11.45
N SER A 167 32.12 38.51 -11.16
CA SER A 167 31.54 38.62 -9.81
C SER A 167 30.94 37.30 -9.28
N GLY A 168 30.62 36.33 -10.14
CA GLY A 168 29.92 35.10 -9.74
C GLY A 168 28.50 35.36 -9.23
N THR A 169 27.89 36.47 -9.64
CA THR A 169 26.56 36.91 -9.24
C THR A 169 25.64 37.07 -10.45
N LEU A 170 24.32 36.97 -10.22
CA LEU A 170 23.27 37.33 -11.18
C LEU A 170 22.66 38.67 -10.77
N ALA A 171 22.48 39.58 -11.71
CA ALA A 171 21.78 40.84 -11.46
C ALA A 171 20.29 40.59 -11.14
N THR A 172 19.76 41.27 -10.13
CA THR A 172 18.33 41.23 -9.78
C THR A 172 17.58 42.43 -10.38
N LYS A 173 16.25 42.35 -10.46
CA LYS A 173 15.41 43.43 -11.02
C LYS A 173 15.55 44.75 -10.27
N ASP A 174 15.89 44.70 -8.98
CA ASP A 174 16.04 45.86 -8.11
C ASP A 174 17.44 46.48 -8.15
N GLY A 175 18.28 46.08 -9.12
CA GLY A 175 19.67 46.54 -9.25
C GLY A 175 20.65 45.89 -8.28
N GLY A 176 20.20 44.89 -7.50
CA GLY A 176 21.05 44.08 -6.63
C GLY A 176 21.77 42.95 -7.39
N ALA A 177 22.50 42.12 -6.63
CA ALA A 177 23.19 40.95 -7.17
C ALA A 177 23.04 39.75 -6.24
N THR A 178 22.68 38.59 -6.79
CA THR A 178 22.54 37.33 -6.05
C THR A 178 23.69 36.39 -6.39
N PRO A 179 24.49 35.92 -5.42
CA PRO A 179 25.54 34.93 -5.68
C PRO A 179 24.99 33.62 -6.24
N ILE A 180 25.57 33.12 -7.34
CA ILE A 180 25.11 31.89 -8.01
C ILE A 180 25.22 30.67 -7.09
N TRP A 181 26.19 30.64 -6.18
CA TRP A 181 26.37 29.51 -5.26
C TRP A 181 25.16 29.27 -4.36
N LEU A 182 24.29 30.28 -4.12
CA LEU A 182 23.06 30.13 -3.32
C LEU A 182 22.03 29.18 -3.94
N PHE A 183 22.09 28.90 -5.25
CA PHE A 183 21.22 27.89 -5.86
C PHE A 183 21.58 26.47 -5.42
N SER A 184 22.83 26.20 -5.04
CA SER A 184 23.27 24.88 -4.58
C SER A 184 22.56 24.42 -3.29
N PRO A 185 22.56 25.18 -2.17
CA PRO A 185 21.81 24.79 -0.98
C PRO A 185 20.29 24.76 -1.23
N ALA A 186 19.73 25.57 -2.13
CA ALA A 186 18.31 25.47 -2.50
C ALA A 186 17.96 24.14 -3.21
N ILE A 187 18.83 23.69 -4.12
CA ILE A 187 18.70 22.38 -4.78
C ILE A 187 18.81 21.24 -3.75
N LEU A 188 19.81 21.31 -2.86
CA LEU A 188 19.99 20.30 -1.81
C LEU A 188 18.83 20.29 -0.81
N GLY A 189 18.31 21.46 -0.44
CA GLY A 189 17.11 21.59 0.39
C GLY A 189 15.88 20.96 -0.27
N THR A 190 15.72 21.15 -1.58
CA THR A 190 14.65 20.49 -2.36
C THR A 190 14.80 18.97 -2.34
N LEU A 191 16.02 18.45 -2.53
CA LEU A 191 16.30 17.01 -2.45
C LEU A 191 16.02 16.46 -1.04
N ALA A 192 16.40 17.18 0.00
CA ALA A 192 16.11 16.83 1.39
C ALA A 192 14.60 16.79 1.66
N TYR A 193 13.85 17.78 1.17
CA TYR A 193 12.39 17.81 1.28
C TYR A 193 11.73 16.62 0.58
N PHE A 194 12.15 16.25 -0.63
CA PHE A 194 11.63 15.05 -1.31
C PHE A 194 11.96 13.76 -0.55
N THR A 195 13.16 13.67 0.00
CA THR A 195 13.59 12.51 0.81
C THR A 195 12.76 12.41 2.10
N TRP A 196 12.47 13.54 2.73
CA TRP A 196 11.60 13.63 3.89
C TRP A 196 10.14 13.23 3.58
N ASN A 197 9.58 13.69 2.46
CA ASN A 197 8.25 13.26 2.00
C ASN A 197 8.18 11.75 1.76
N LYS A 198 9.23 11.14 1.22
CA LYS A 198 9.31 9.67 1.09
C LYS A 198 9.37 8.97 2.45
N SER A 199 10.15 9.49 3.38
CA SER A 199 10.16 8.99 4.76
C SER A 199 8.76 9.02 5.40
N HIS A 200 8.04 10.13 5.25
CA HIS A 200 6.65 10.23 5.71
C HIS A 200 5.73 9.20 5.07
N LYS A 201 5.87 8.97 3.76
CA LYS A 201 5.12 7.93 3.05
C LYS A 201 5.33 6.56 3.67
N PHE A 202 6.58 6.12 3.83
CA PHE A 202 6.86 4.78 4.34
C PHE A 202 6.50 4.60 5.82
N ARG A 203 6.45 5.69 6.60
CA ARG A 203 6.01 5.66 8.00
C ARG A 203 4.48 5.62 8.14
N ARG A 204 3.75 6.46 7.40
CA ARG A 204 2.31 6.73 7.62
C ARG A 204 1.39 6.23 6.51
N GLY A 205 1.93 5.88 5.35
CA GLY A 205 1.16 5.38 4.22
C GLY A 205 0.52 4.04 4.51
N ASP A 206 -0.50 3.73 3.73
CA ASP A 206 -1.26 2.49 3.86
C ASP A 206 -0.45 1.33 3.30
N ALA A 207 -0.34 0.25 4.07
CA ALA A 207 0.36 -0.94 3.66
C ALA A 207 -0.60 -1.87 2.93
N ASN A 208 -0.22 -2.26 1.71
CA ASN A 208 -1.00 -3.14 0.86
C ASN A 208 -0.13 -4.32 0.37
N PRO A 209 -0.71 -5.53 0.24
CA PRO A 209 -0.01 -6.68 -0.31
C PRO A 209 0.17 -6.51 -1.81
N GLY A 210 1.36 -6.80 -2.33
CA GLY A 210 1.61 -6.92 -3.76
C GLY A 210 1.90 -8.36 -4.15
N ILE A 211 1.57 -8.75 -5.38
CA ILE A 211 2.00 -10.02 -5.97
C ILE A 211 2.71 -9.76 -7.30
N VAL A 212 3.82 -10.45 -7.55
CA VAL A 212 4.51 -10.43 -8.85
C VAL A 212 3.65 -11.13 -9.91
N VAL A 213 3.34 -10.41 -10.99
CA VAL A 213 2.51 -10.92 -12.09
C VAL A 213 3.26 -11.10 -13.41
N SER A 214 4.48 -10.56 -13.51
CA SER A 214 5.38 -10.74 -14.66
C SER A 214 6.83 -10.54 -14.19
N LEU A 215 7.79 -11.20 -14.86
CA LEU A 215 9.23 -11.03 -14.65
C LEU A 215 9.91 -10.21 -15.76
N GLU A 216 9.31 -10.16 -16.96
CA GLU A 216 9.87 -9.48 -18.14
C GLU A 216 8.82 -8.60 -18.86
N PRO A 217 8.69 -7.31 -18.50
CA PRO A 217 9.32 -6.65 -17.36
C PRO A 217 8.76 -7.13 -16.02
N ALA A 218 9.50 -6.89 -14.94
CA ALA A 218 9.04 -7.20 -13.60
C ALA A 218 7.85 -6.29 -13.23
N LEU A 219 6.67 -6.89 -13.05
CA LEU A 219 5.43 -6.19 -12.69
C LEU A 219 4.87 -6.76 -11.38
N ILE A 220 4.34 -5.89 -10.53
CA ILE A 220 3.51 -6.28 -9.39
C ILE A 220 2.09 -5.78 -9.59
N ALA A 221 1.13 -6.53 -9.05
CA ALA A 221 -0.25 -6.11 -8.87
C ALA A 221 -0.51 -5.87 -7.38
N VAL A 222 -1.15 -4.74 -7.06
CA VAL A 222 -1.44 -4.32 -5.68
C VAL A 222 -2.94 -3.99 -5.60
N PRO A 223 -3.71 -4.56 -4.65
CA PRO A 223 -5.12 -4.25 -4.46
C PRO A 223 -5.29 -3.05 -3.51
N THR A 224 -6.41 -2.35 -3.63
CA THR A 224 -6.88 -1.36 -2.64
C THR A 224 -8.39 -1.16 -2.76
N ASP A 225 -8.99 -0.52 -1.77
CA ASP A 225 -10.30 0.13 -1.89
C ASP A 225 -10.08 1.64 -1.98
N LEU A 226 -10.48 2.25 -3.09
CA LEU A 226 -10.37 3.69 -3.29
C LEU A 226 -11.47 4.48 -2.58
N SER A 227 -12.37 3.86 -1.83
CA SER A 227 -13.46 4.56 -1.15
C SER A 227 -12.96 5.64 -0.16
N GLN A 228 -13.69 6.76 -0.07
CA GLN A 228 -13.48 7.82 0.93
C GLN A 228 -14.43 7.68 2.13
N GLY A 229 -14.88 6.46 2.42
CA GLY A 229 -15.80 6.14 3.52
C GLY A 229 -17.23 5.79 3.10
N VAL A 230 -17.59 5.97 1.83
CA VAL A 230 -18.87 5.53 1.24
C VAL A 230 -18.61 4.83 -0.09
N GLY A 231 -19.38 3.77 -0.36
CA GLY A 231 -19.24 2.95 -1.56
C GLY A 231 -18.18 1.85 -1.42
N GLU A 232 -17.98 1.11 -2.50
CA GLU A 232 -16.96 0.05 -2.63
C GLU A 232 -16.28 0.29 -3.99
N TYR A 233 -15.06 0.81 -3.95
CA TYR A 233 -14.31 1.24 -5.13
C TYR A 233 -13.03 0.43 -5.26
N LEU A 234 -13.22 -0.89 -5.32
CA LEU A 234 -12.15 -1.88 -5.37
C LEU A 234 -11.30 -1.70 -6.62
N ALA A 235 -9.98 -1.63 -6.46
CA ALA A 235 -9.06 -1.40 -7.55
C ALA A 235 -7.81 -2.27 -7.43
N VAL A 236 -7.17 -2.52 -8.56
CA VAL A 236 -5.82 -3.10 -8.61
C VAL A 236 -4.91 -2.19 -9.40
N LYS A 237 -3.75 -1.83 -8.85
CA LYS A 237 -2.67 -1.15 -9.58
C LYS A 237 -1.65 -2.18 -10.03
N ILE A 238 -1.40 -2.24 -11.33
CA ILE A 238 -0.25 -2.96 -11.88
C ILE A 238 0.84 -1.94 -12.19
N LEU A 239 2.05 -2.15 -11.69
CA LEU A 239 3.17 -1.23 -11.90
C LEU A 239 4.51 -1.98 -12.08
N PRO A 240 5.46 -1.39 -12.83
CA PRO A 240 6.79 -1.94 -12.96
C PRO A 240 7.60 -1.75 -11.67
N ILE A 241 8.44 -2.74 -11.36
CA ILE A 241 9.37 -2.70 -10.24
C ILE A 241 10.80 -3.02 -10.68
N LYS A 242 11.77 -2.61 -9.87
CA LYS A 242 13.21 -2.84 -10.09
C LYS A 242 13.80 -3.84 -9.09
N LEU A 243 12.95 -4.53 -8.32
CA LEU A 243 13.39 -5.52 -7.36
C LEU A 243 13.86 -6.78 -8.08
N LYS A 244 14.81 -7.48 -7.46
CA LYS A 244 15.28 -8.82 -7.87
C LYS A 244 14.90 -9.89 -6.85
N SER A 245 14.52 -9.46 -5.65
CA SER A 245 14.09 -10.30 -4.54
C SER A 245 13.04 -9.55 -3.72
N SER A 246 12.21 -10.29 -2.99
CA SER A 246 11.24 -9.78 -2.02
C SER A 246 11.31 -10.61 -0.74
N CYS A 247 11.28 -9.97 0.43
CA CYS A 247 11.46 -10.64 1.73
C CYS A 247 12.62 -11.66 1.74
N GLY A 248 13.77 -11.27 1.18
CA GLY A 248 14.98 -12.09 1.13
C GLY A 248 14.98 -13.24 0.10
N LYS A 249 13.88 -13.46 -0.62
CA LYS A 249 13.72 -14.54 -1.60
C LYS A 249 13.80 -13.99 -3.04
N PRO A 250 14.43 -14.70 -3.99
CA PRO A 250 14.39 -14.31 -5.40
C PRO A 250 12.95 -14.09 -5.90
N LEU A 251 12.75 -13.13 -6.81
CA LEU A 251 11.43 -12.90 -7.38
C LEU A 251 10.99 -14.04 -8.30
N GLU A 252 9.79 -14.54 -8.05
CA GLU A 252 9.06 -15.49 -8.88
C GLU A 252 7.64 -14.97 -9.09
N ILE A 253 6.96 -15.40 -10.17
CA ILE A 253 5.53 -15.10 -10.35
C ILE A 253 4.76 -15.66 -9.14
N GLY A 254 3.92 -14.84 -8.52
CA GLY A 254 3.24 -15.19 -7.28
C GLY A 254 3.98 -14.76 -6.00
N SER A 255 5.22 -14.29 -6.10
CA SER A 255 5.95 -13.77 -4.92
C SER A 255 5.22 -12.59 -4.31
N VAL A 256 5.08 -12.61 -2.99
CA VAL A 256 4.54 -11.50 -2.20
C VAL A 256 5.56 -10.36 -2.17
N VAL A 257 5.07 -9.12 -2.36
CA VAL A 257 5.85 -7.89 -2.31
C VAL A 257 5.09 -6.88 -1.43
N PRO A 258 5.49 -6.66 -0.17
CA PRO A 258 4.85 -5.65 0.66
C PRO A 258 5.00 -4.26 0.04
N THR A 259 3.94 -3.47 0.01
CA THR A 259 3.96 -2.11 -0.55
C THR A 259 3.37 -1.10 0.39
N ILE A 260 3.81 0.16 0.28
CA ILE A 260 3.22 1.30 0.99
C ILE A 260 2.67 2.30 -0.02
N ALA A 261 1.41 2.68 0.11
CA ALA A 261 0.70 3.56 -0.80
C ALA A 261 0.27 4.88 -0.16
N TYR A 262 0.21 5.89 -1.02
CA TYR A 262 -0.56 7.11 -0.81
C TYR A 262 -1.65 7.20 -1.87
N TYR A 263 -2.75 7.84 -1.52
CA TYR A 263 -3.91 8.01 -2.37
C TYR A 263 -3.84 9.35 -3.11
N GLY A 264 -4.19 9.32 -4.38
CA GLY A 264 -4.28 10.50 -5.24
C GLY A 264 -5.57 11.26 -4.96
N ALA A 265 -5.46 12.57 -4.75
CA ALA A 265 -6.60 13.45 -4.56
C ALA A 265 -7.67 13.20 -5.64
N PRO A 266 -8.96 13.19 -5.27
CA PRO A 266 -10.01 12.91 -6.23
C PRO A 266 -10.05 14.00 -7.32
N HIS A 267 -10.52 13.64 -8.52
CA HIS A 267 -10.65 14.59 -9.64
C HIS A 267 -11.65 15.73 -9.33
N ASN A 268 -12.55 15.47 -8.39
CA ASN A 268 -13.63 16.32 -7.93
C ASN A 268 -13.66 16.25 -6.39
N LYS A 269 -13.84 17.38 -5.71
CA LYS A 269 -13.97 17.45 -4.23
C LYS A 269 -15.15 16.64 -3.66
N HIS A 270 -16.14 16.33 -4.50
CA HIS A 270 -17.33 15.54 -4.17
C HIS A 270 -17.26 14.10 -4.69
N ALA A 271 -16.13 13.65 -5.24
CA ALA A 271 -16.01 12.25 -5.61
C ALA A 271 -16.06 11.38 -4.34
N GLU A 272 -16.73 10.24 -4.42
CA GLU A 272 -16.86 9.30 -3.29
C GLU A 272 -15.61 8.43 -3.10
N HIS A 273 -14.65 8.54 -4.02
CA HIS A 273 -13.44 7.73 -4.04
C HIS A 273 -12.21 8.55 -4.48
N TRP A 274 -11.04 8.08 -4.08
CA TRP A 274 -9.74 8.56 -4.54
C TRP A 274 -9.58 8.32 -6.05
N SER A 275 -8.82 9.19 -6.71
CA SER A 275 -8.60 9.04 -8.15
C SER A 275 -7.61 7.92 -8.47
N ASP A 276 -6.59 7.75 -7.64
CA ASP A 276 -5.53 6.79 -7.87
C ASP A 276 -4.90 6.42 -6.52
N PHE A 277 -3.96 5.48 -6.55
CA PHE A 277 -3.03 5.25 -5.47
C PHE A 277 -1.67 4.85 -6.01
N TYR A 278 -0.64 5.16 -5.25
CA TYR A 278 0.75 5.05 -5.68
C TYR A 278 1.50 4.11 -4.73
N PRO A 279 1.40 2.79 -4.89
CA PRO A 279 2.16 1.85 -4.06
C PRO A 279 3.64 1.91 -4.44
N ASP A 280 4.52 2.01 -3.45
CA ASP A 280 5.96 1.77 -3.58
C ASP A 280 6.32 0.49 -2.81
N PRO A 281 7.11 -0.45 -3.36
CA PRO A 281 7.62 -1.58 -2.60
C PRO A 281 8.36 -1.16 -1.32
N ALA A 282 8.09 -1.86 -0.23
CA ALA A 282 8.68 -1.61 1.08
C ALA A 282 10.22 -1.75 1.08
N GLU A 283 10.73 -2.68 0.26
CA GLU A 283 12.16 -2.92 0.02
C GLU A 283 12.89 -1.70 -0.55
N TYR A 284 12.18 -0.76 -1.16
CA TYR A 284 12.79 0.51 -1.57
C TYR A 284 13.13 1.39 -0.36
N ALA A 285 12.47 1.22 0.78
CA ALA A 285 12.68 2.02 1.98
C ALA A 285 13.59 1.35 3.01
N THR A 286 13.63 0.02 3.08
CA THR A 286 14.43 -0.71 4.06
C THR A 286 15.08 -1.95 3.47
N GLY A 287 16.21 -2.35 4.05
CA GLY A 287 16.86 -3.65 3.79
C GLY A 287 16.69 -4.63 4.95
N ASP A 288 15.98 -4.24 6.02
CA ASP A 288 15.73 -5.08 7.18
C ASP A 288 14.65 -6.13 6.87
N GLN A 289 15.07 -7.40 6.84
CA GLN A 289 14.18 -8.52 6.51
C GLN A 289 13.10 -8.73 7.56
N ALA A 290 13.40 -8.53 8.85
CA ALA A 290 12.41 -8.70 9.90
C ALA A 290 11.24 -7.70 9.75
N THR A 291 11.55 -6.44 9.41
CA THR A 291 10.54 -5.43 9.09
C THR A 291 9.68 -5.83 7.88
N LEU A 292 10.29 -6.38 6.83
CA LEU A 292 9.58 -6.79 5.61
C LEU A 292 8.69 -8.02 5.85
N GLU A 293 9.18 -9.01 6.58
CA GLU A 293 8.42 -10.21 6.95
C GLU A 293 7.26 -9.87 7.88
N ARG A 294 7.47 -9.00 8.88
CA ARG A 294 6.41 -8.47 9.74
C ARG A 294 5.32 -7.79 8.93
N LEU A 295 5.71 -6.95 7.97
CA LEU A 295 4.77 -6.23 7.12
C LEU A 295 4.01 -7.19 6.21
N ALA A 296 4.69 -8.17 5.60
CA ALA A 296 4.05 -9.21 4.78
C ALA A 296 3.02 -10.02 5.59
N ALA A 297 3.34 -10.32 6.85
CA ALA A 297 2.49 -11.05 7.78
C ALA A 297 1.32 -10.22 8.34
N SER A 298 1.34 -8.89 8.21
CA SER A 298 0.23 -8.05 8.67
C SER A 298 -0.95 -8.01 7.69
N PHE A 299 -0.76 -8.55 6.47
CA PHE A 299 -1.80 -8.59 5.46
C PHE A 299 -2.76 -9.76 5.72
N PRO A 300 -4.07 -9.51 5.84
CA PRO A 300 -5.06 -10.56 6.02
C PRO A 300 -5.23 -11.38 4.72
N GLU A 301 -5.53 -12.68 4.85
CA GLU A 301 -5.63 -13.62 3.72
C GLU A 301 -6.68 -13.18 2.70
N GLU A 302 -7.75 -12.51 3.16
CA GLU A 302 -8.82 -11.98 2.32
C GLU A 302 -8.30 -10.97 1.28
N GLN A 303 -7.24 -10.21 1.58
CA GLN A 303 -6.66 -9.28 0.61
C GLN A 303 -5.92 -10.02 -0.51
N TYR A 304 -5.26 -11.13 -0.20
CA TYR A 304 -4.63 -11.99 -1.22
C TYR A 304 -5.67 -12.71 -2.06
N ALA A 305 -6.71 -13.27 -1.42
CA ALA A 305 -7.83 -13.90 -2.11
C ALA A 305 -8.50 -12.93 -3.10
N PHE A 306 -8.80 -11.70 -2.64
CA PHE A 306 -9.33 -10.64 -3.49
C PHE A 306 -8.41 -10.33 -4.67
N LEU A 307 -7.10 -10.19 -4.44
CA LEU A 307 -6.15 -9.90 -5.52
C LEU A 307 -6.11 -11.02 -6.56
N HIS A 308 -6.16 -12.29 -6.13
CA HIS A 308 -6.19 -13.42 -7.03
C HIS A 308 -7.46 -13.46 -7.89
N GLU A 309 -8.63 -13.18 -7.31
CA GLU A 309 -9.89 -13.07 -8.04
C GLU A 309 -9.87 -11.88 -9.03
N ALA A 310 -9.40 -10.73 -8.57
CA ALA A 310 -9.26 -9.53 -9.39
C ALA A 310 -8.38 -9.76 -10.64
N LEU A 311 -7.27 -10.49 -10.47
CA LEU A 311 -6.36 -10.82 -11.57
C LEU A 311 -6.99 -11.75 -12.63
N GLN A 312 -8.06 -12.48 -12.31
CA GLN A 312 -8.82 -13.26 -13.30
C GLN A 312 -9.71 -12.37 -14.18
N LEU A 313 -10.08 -11.19 -13.68
CA LEU A 313 -10.92 -10.22 -14.38
C LEU A 313 -10.12 -9.26 -15.27
N ILE A 314 -8.81 -9.17 -15.07
CA ILE A 314 -7.93 -8.28 -15.82
C ILE A 314 -7.38 -9.00 -17.05
N GLU A 315 -7.50 -8.35 -18.22
CA GLU A 315 -7.02 -8.87 -19.49
C GLU A 315 -5.50 -9.11 -19.48
N ARG A 316 -5.08 -10.20 -20.13
CA ARG A 316 -3.67 -10.57 -20.32
C ARG A 316 -3.22 -10.26 -21.76
N PRO A 317 -1.93 -9.90 -21.99
CA PRO A 317 -0.87 -9.76 -20.99
C PRO A 317 -1.09 -8.55 -20.08
N TYR A 318 -0.71 -8.69 -18.81
CA TYR A 318 -0.86 -7.60 -17.84
C TYR A 318 -0.04 -6.38 -18.25
N ALA A 319 -0.66 -5.21 -18.17
CA ALA A 319 -0.03 -3.94 -18.50
C ALA A 319 0.00 -3.01 -17.28
N PRO A 320 0.98 -2.11 -17.16
CA PRO A 320 0.96 -1.10 -16.10
C PRO A 320 -0.28 -0.20 -16.18
N GLY A 321 -0.97 0.01 -15.06
CA GLY A 321 -2.23 0.77 -15.01
C GLY A 321 -2.98 0.64 -13.69
N LEU A 322 -4.00 1.48 -13.54
CA LEU A 322 -5.04 1.32 -12.52
C LEU A 322 -6.22 0.57 -13.14
N TYR A 323 -6.69 -0.49 -12.50
CA TYR A 323 -7.77 -1.34 -12.97
C TYR A 323 -8.94 -1.26 -12.01
N ALA A 324 -10.11 -0.88 -12.53
CA ALA A 324 -11.33 -0.71 -11.76
C ALA A 324 -12.10 -2.02 -11.65
N LEU A 325 -12.46 -2.41 -10.43
CA LEU A 325 -13.20 -3.64 -10.14
C LEU A 325 -14.62 -3.36 -9.62
N TRP A 326 -15.10 -2.12 -9.78
CA TRP A 326 -16.48 -1.72 -9.51
C TRP A 326 -17.28 -1.55 -10.81
N GLU A 327 -18.59 -1.74 -10.69
CA GLU A 327 -19.54 -1.48 -11.77
C GLU A 327 -19.65 0.01 -12.06
N ALA A 328 -19.62 0.36 -13.34
CA ALA A 328 -19.95 1.69 -13.83
C ALA A 328 -20.83 1.56 -15.08
N PRO A 329 -21.82 2.45 -15.29
CA PRO A 329 -22.75 2.35 -16.42
C PRO A 329 -22.02 2.22 -17.77
N GLY A 330 -22.25 1.12 -18.48
CA GLY A 330 -21.66 0.86 -19.80
C GLY A 330 -20.19 0.47 -19.79
N LYS A 331 -19.59 0.16 -18.63
CA LYS A 331 -18.17 -0.16 -18.49
C LYS A 331 -17.96 -1.53 -17.87
N ALA A 332 -17.03 -2.31 -18.43
CA ALA A 332 -16.68 -3.61 -17.90
C ALA A 332 -15.91 -3.52 -16.56
N ILE A 333 -16.09 -4.54 -15.72
CA ILE A 333 -15.26 -4.80 -14.54
C ILE A 333 -13.87 -5.25 -15.03
N GLY A 334 -12.81 -4.85 -14.33
CA GLY A 334 -11.43 -5.16 -14.73
C GLY A 334 -10.89 -4.24 -15.82
N ARG A 335 -11.59 -3.15 -16.14
CA ARG A 335 -11.12 -2.17 -17.13
C ARG A 335 -9.93 -1.37 -16.61
N LYS A 336 -9.02 -1.03 -17.51
CA LYS A 336 -7.94 -0.08 -17.23
C LYS A 336 -8.48 1.36 -17.27
N ILE A 337 -8.21 2.14 -16.22
CA ILE A 337 -8.46 3.58 -16.17
C ILE A 337 -7.27 4.28 -16.84
N ASN A 338 -7.50 4.84 -18.02
CA ASN A 338 -6.50 5.60 -18.79
C ASN A 338 -6.71 7.11 -18.66
N ASN A 339 -7.95 7.54 -18.45
CA ASN A 339 -8.30 8.95 -18.39
C ASN A 339 -9.46 9.22 -17.40
N LYS A 340 -9.77 10.51 -17.20
CA LYS A 340 -10.82 10.96 -16.26
C LYS A 340 -12.23 10.50 -16.62
N ASN A 341 -12.51 10.18 -17.87
CA ASN A 341 -13.82 9.69 -18.30
C ASN A 341 -14.00 8.20 -18.04
N ASP A 342 -12.95 7.48 -17.62
CA ASP A 342 -13.00 6.03 -17.37
C ASP A 342 -13.51 5.67 -15.97
N TYR A 343 -13.61 6.64 -15.05
CA TYR A 343 -14.18 6.47 -13.71
C TYR A 343 -15.67 6.15 -13.73
#